data_AF-A0A521HAZ7-F1
#
_entry.id   AF-A0A521HAZ7-F1
#
_cell.length_a   1.000
_cell.length_b   1.000
_cell.length_c   1.000
_cell.angle_alpha   90.00
_cell.angle_beta   90.00
_cell.angle_gamma   90.00
#
_symmetry.space_group_name_H-M   'P 1'
#
loop_
_entity.id
_entity.type
_entity.pdbx_description
1 polymer ?
#
loop_
_entity_poly.entity_id
_entity_poly.type
_entity_poly.pdbx_seq_one_letter_code
_entity_poly.pdbx_strand_id
1 'polypeptide(L)'
;MKKYIILKLIGLAIMTMITLVIISFIEVAVYSYLINPGQDQSVYEAHANESAPYISGLFGLIVFFLVSRYWKKKEYPNAFKLAMYFPLTYILLDVILITASGVKWSEFILIFVLANAAKFLGSYLGYKLNKAGRSQTN
;
A
#
# COMPACT_ATOMS: atom_id res chain seq x y z
N MET A 1 -20.80 1.80 14.66
CA MET A 1 -20.24 1.34 13.36
C MET A 1 -20.79 -0.05 13.10
N LYS A 2 -21.29 -0.37 11.90
CA LYS A 2 -21.86 -1.70 11.60
C LYS A 2 -20.81 -2.78 11.91
N LYS A 3 -21.21 -3.88 12.58
CA LYS A 3 -20.34 -4.98 13.05
C LYS A 3 -19.34 -5.50 11.98
N TYR A 4 -19.69 -5.40 10.70
CA TYR A 4 -18.90 -5.93 9.58
C TYR A 4 -17.88 -4.97 8.96
N ILE A 5 -17.79 -3.71 9.41
CA ILE A 5 -16.85 -2.74 8.80
C ILE A 5 -15.40 -3.14 9.05
N ILE A 6 -15.08 -3.63 10.25
CA ILE A 6 -13.72 -4.06 10.61
C ILE A 6 -13.30 -5.25 9.75
N LEU A 7 -14.15 -6.26 9.61
CA LEU A 7 -13.88 -7.43 8.76
C LEU A 7 -13.64 -7.02 7.30
N LYS A 8 -14.41 -6.06 6.78
CA LYS A 8 -14.20 -5.52 5.43
C LYS A 8 -12.87 -4.78 5.30
N LEU A 9 -12.45 -4.02 6.32
CA LEU A 9 -11.15 -3.35 6.33
C LEU A 9 -10.00 -4.35 6.38
N ILE A 10 -10.11 -5.40 7.18
CA ILE A 10 -9.13 -6.49 7.24
C ILE A 10 -9.04 -7.19 5.87
N GLY A 11 -10.17 -7.58 5.29
CA GLY A 11 -10.20 -8.21 3.97
C GLY A 11 -9.59 -7.32 2.88
N LEU A 12 -9.90 -6.02 2.90
CA LEU A 12 -9.30 -5.07 1.96
C LEU A 12 -7.79 -4.87 2.20
N ALA A 13 -7.35 -4.85 3.46
CA ALA A 13 -5.93 -4.77 3.80
C ALA A 13 -5.17 -5.99 3.26
N ILE A 14 -5.68 -7.21 3.49
CA ILE A 14 -5.10 -8.44 2.94
C ILE A 14 -5.04 -8.39 1.40
N MET A 15 -6.13 -8.00 0.73
CA MET A 15 -6.13 -7.84 -0.73
C MET A 15 -5.10 -6.82 -1.22
N THR A 16 -4.90 -5.74 -0.46
CA THR A 16 -3.89 -4.73 -0.76
C THR A 16 -2.47 -5.26 -0.58
N MET A 17 -2.22 -6.06 0.46
CA MET A 17 -0.94 -6.75 0.66
C MET A 17 -0.63 -7.67 -0.52
N ILE A 18 -1.59 -8.51 -0.93
CA ILE A 18 -1.44 -9.40 -2.08
C ILE A 18 -1.14 -8.61 -3.35
N THR A 19 -1.84 -7.49 -3.56
CA THR A 19 -1.61 -6.61 -4.73
C THR A 19 -0.19 -6.06 -4.74
N LEU A 20 0.32 -5.58 -3.60
CA LEU A 20 1.69 -5.05 -3.51
C LEU A 20 2.74 -6.15 -3.71
N VAL A 21 2.49 -7.36 -3.22
CA VAL A 21 3.35 -8.53 -3.48
C VAL A 21 3.40 -8.86 -4.97
N ILE A 22 2.25 -8.89 -5.66
CA ILE A 22 2.18 -9.13 -7.11
C ILE A 22 2.96 -8.04 -7.87
N ILE A 23 2.82 -6.77 -7.48
CA ILE A 23 3.58 -5.67 -8.10
C ILE A 23 5.09 -5.87 -7.92
N SER A 24 5.52 -6.31 -6.73
CA SER A 24 6.93 -6.64 -6.48
C SER A 24 7.43 -7.76 -7.40
N PHE A 25 6.65 -8.82 -7.61
CA PHE A 25 7.01 -9.88 -8.55
C PHE A 25 7.12 -9.38 -9.99
N ILE A 26 6.18 -8.52 -10.42
CA ILE A 26 6.22 -7.92 -11.77
C ILE A 26 7.48 -7.07 -11.92
N GLU A 27 7.85 -6.29 -10.91
CA GLU A 27 9.07 -5.48 -10.93
C GLU A 27 10.32 -6.34 -11.10
N VAL A 28 10.47 -7.39 -10.28
CA VAL A 28 11.61 -8.31 -10.38
C VAL A 28 11.64 -9.01 -11.74
N ALA A 29 10.49 -9.41 -12.28
CA ALA A 29 10.42 -10.01 -13.62
C ALA A 29 10.84 -9.01 -14.72
N VAL A 30 10.39 -7.76 -14.64
CA VAL A 30 10.84 -6.71 -15.57
C VAL A 30 12.34 -6.50 -15.44
N TYR A 31 12.86 -6.47 -14.22
CA TYR A 31 14.29 -6.34 -13.95
C TYR A 31 15.08 -7.50 -14.57
N SER A 32 14.64 -8.75 -14.37
CA SER A 32 15.33 -9.95 -14.85
C SER A 32 15.26 -10.16 -16.36
N TYR A 33 14.19 -9.73 -17.03
CA TYR A 33 14.04 -9.97 -18.47
C TYR A 33 14.48 -8.80 -19.34
N LEU A 34 14.33 -7.55 -18.84
CA LEU A 34 14.50 -6.36 -19.66
C LEU A 34 15.66 -5.46 -19.22
N ILE A 35 16.00 -5.43 -17.93
CA ILE A 35 16.99 -4.49 -17.40
C ILE A 35 18.35 -5.15 -17.22
N ASN A 36 18.40 -6.30 -16.57
CA ASN A 36 19.64 -7.03 -16.29
C ASN A 36 19.49 -8.55 -16.52
N PRO A 37 19.27 -8.97 -17.78
CA PRO A 37 19.08 -10.37 -18.09
C PRO A 37 20.36 -11.20 -18.01
N GLY A 38 20.19 -12.50 -17.79
CA GLY A 38 21.28 -13.50 -17.82
C GLY A 38 22.08 -13.64 -16.52
N GLN A 39 21.66 -12.98 -15.43
CA GLN A 39 22.27 -13.14 -14.10
C GLN A 39 21.81 -14.42 -13.40
N ASP A 40 22.60 -14.85 -12.43
CA ASP A 40 22.23 -15.93 -11.51
C ASP A 40 21.02 -15.57 -10.66
N GLN A 41 20.26 -16.60 -10.27
CA GLN A 41 19.05 -16.47 -9.45
C GLN A 41 19.28 -15.69 -8.15
N SER A 42 20.45 -15.85 -7.53
CA SER A 42 20.83 -15.16 -6.29
C SER A 42 20.86 -13.64 -6.44
N VAL A 43 21.18 -13.11 -7.62
CA VAL A 43 21.18 -11.67 -7.90
C VAL A 43 19.75 -11.12 -7.90
N TYR A 44 18.80 -11.85 -8.49
CA TYR A 44 17.40 -11.44 -8.50
C TYR A 44 16.74 -11.58 -7.13
N GLU A 45 17.12 -12.58 -6.33
CA GLU A 45 16.66 -12.73 -4.94
C GLU A 45 17.18 -11.58 -4.06
N ALA A 46 18.45 -11.20 -4.21
CA ALA A 46 19.00 -10.04 -3.52
C ALA A 46 18.28 -8.74 -3.92
N HIS A 47 18.07 -8.53 -5.22
CA HIS A 47 17.33 -7.38 -5.74
C HIS A 47 15.89 -7.34 -5.23
N ALA A 48 15.18 -8.48 -5.21
CA ALA A 48 13.82 -8.55 -4.70
C ALA A 48 13.72 -8.14 -3.22
N ASN A 49 14.67 -8.58 -2.40
CA ASN A 49 14.71 -8.22 -0.98
C ASN A 49 15.02 -6.73 -0.76
N GLU A 50 15.89 -6.16 -1.61
CA GLU A 50 16.23 -4.75 -1.56
C GLU A 50 15.10 -3.86 -2.09
N SER A 51 14.47 -4.22 -3.20
CA SER A 51 13.48 -3.39 -3.90
C SER A 51 12.10 -3.40 -3.22
N ALA A 52 11.70 -4.51 -2.57
CA ALA A 52 10.36 -4.71 -2.03
C ALA A 52 9.86 -3.58 -1.09
N PRO A 53 10.66 -3.05 -0.14
CA PRO A 53 10.23 -1.94 0.71
C PRO A 53 9.93 -0.65 -0.08
N TYR A 54 10.71 -0.37 -1.13
CA TYR A 54 10.50 0.80 -1.99
C TYR A 54 9.23 0.65 -2.83
N ILE A 55 8.99 -0.55 -3.39
CA ILE A 55 7.75 -0.87 -4.11
C ILE A 55 6.53 -0.70 -3.20
N SER A 56 6.60 -1.23 -1.97
CA SER A 56 5.55 -1.07 -0.97
C SER A 56 5.31 0.39 -0.59
N GLY A 57 6.35 1.22 -0.54
CA GLY A 57 6.21 2.67 -0.29
C GLY A 57 5.54 3.40 -1.45
N LEU A 58 6.09 3.28 -2.66
CA LEU A 58 5.64 4.01 -3.85
C LEU A 58 4.25 3.56 -4.30
N PHE A 59 4.07 2.26 -4.55
CA PHE A 59 2.79 1.73 -4.98
C PHE A 59 1.78 1.69 -3.83
N GLY A 60 2.24 1.58 -2.59
CA GLY A 60 1.38 1.77 -1.42
C GLY A 60 0.70 3.14 -1.43
N LEU A 61 1.46 4.23 -1.65
CA LEU A 61 0.86 5.56 -1.78
C LEU A 61 -0.25 5.59 -2.83
N ILE A 62 0.02 5.04 -4.02
CA ILE A 62 -0.90 5.03 -5.15
C ILE A 62 -2.17 4.23 -4.82
N VAL A 63 -2.04 3.00 -4.32
CA VAL A 63 -3.18 2.14 -4.01
C VAL A 63 -4.05 2.75 -2.91
N PHE A 64 -3.44 3.24 -1.83
CA PHE A 64 -4.17 3.87 -0.73
C PHE A 64 -4.87 5.16 -1.17
N PHE A 65 -4.24 5.95 -2.04
CA PHE A 65 -4.87 7.09 -2.69
C PHE A 65 -6.10 6.69 -3.48
N LEU A 66 -5.99 5.68 -4.36
CA LEU A 66 -7.10 5.27 -5.22
C LEU A 66 -8.29 4.71 -4.43
N VAL A 67 -8.03 3.87 -3.42
CA VAL A 67 -9.06 3.32 -2.54
C VAL A 67 -9.81 4.42 -1.79
N SER A 68 -9.08 5.34 -1.15
CA SER A 68 -9.68 6.44 -0.41
C SER A 68 -10.45 7.39 -1.33
N ARG A 69 -9.89 7.66 -2.52
CA ARG A 69 -10.54 8.46 -3.56
C ARG A 69 -11.84 7.82 -4.04
N TYR A 70 -11.85 6.50 -4.19
CA TYR A 70 -13.05 5.75 -4.56
C TYR A 70 -14.15 5.89 -3.51
N TRP A 71 -13.84 5.71 -2.22
CA TRP A 71 -14.81 5.93 -1.13
C TRP A 71 -15.36 7.34 -1.10
N LYS A 72 -14.50 8.35 -1.30
CA LYS A 72 -14.94 9.73 -1.36
C LYS A 72 -15.86 9.99 -2.57
N LYS A 73 -15.50 9.49 -3.76
CA LYS A 73 -16.29 9.65 -4.99
C LYS A 73 -17.65 8.93 -4.93
N LYS A 74 -17.73 7.83 -4.19
CA LYS A 74 -18.97 7.08 -3.97
C LYS A 74 -19.76 7.53 -2.74
N GLU A 75 -19.35 8.64 -2.12
CA GLU A 75 -20.03 9.25 -0.98
C GLU A 75 -20.25 8.28 0.19
N TYR A 76 -19.26 7.42 0.45
CA TYR A 76 -19.37 6.45 1.54
C TYR A 76 -19.55 7.18 2.89
N PRO A 77 -20.48 6.71 3.75
CA PRO A 77 -20.67 7.31 5.06
C PRO A 77 -19.40 7.16 5.89
N ASN A 78 -18.97 8.25 6.54
CA ASN A 78 -17.71 8.31 7.30
C ASN A 78 -16.44 8.01 6.46
N ALA A 79 -16.40 8.39 5.17
CA ALA A 79 -15.24 8.18 4.30
C ALA A 79 -13.90 8.63 4.92
N PHE A 80 -13.89 9.72 5.70
CA PHE A 80 -12.70 10.16 6.43
C PHE A 80 -12.20 9.11 7.43
N LYS A 81 -13.10 8.53 8.24
CA LYS A 81 -12.75 7.49 9.21
C LYS A 81 -12.21 6.25 8.50
N LEU A 82 -12.81 5.87 7.36
CA LEU A 82 -12.31 4.76 6.55
C LEU A 82 -10.91 5.04 6.01
N ALA A 83 -10.66 6.25 5.52
CA ALA A 83 -9.34 6.67 5.03
C ALA A 83 -8.25 6.60 6.11
N MET A 84 -8.58 6.79 7.39
CA MET A 84 -7.62 6.68 8.50
C MET A 84 -7.49 5.25 9.03
N TYR A 85 -8.61 4.52 9.19
CA TYR A 85 -8.58 3.16 9.73
C TYR A 85 -8.04 2.12 8.76
N PHE A 86 -8.14 2.36 7.46
CA PHE A 86 -7.61 1.44 6.46
C PHE A 86 -6.08 1.28 6.55
N PRO A 87 -5.25 2.34 6.45
CA PRO A 87 -3.81 2.22 6.61
C PRO A 87 -3.43 1.74 8.01
N LEU A 88 -4.19 2.10 9.06
CA LEU A 88 -3.95 1.57 10.40
C LEU A 88 -4.14 0.04 10.46
N THR A 89 -5.23 -0.47 9.86
CA THR A 89 -5.51 -1.91 9.81
C THR A 89 -4.42 -2.65 9.05
N TYR A 90 -3.98 -2.08 7.93
CA TYR A 90 -2.87 -2.62 7.14
C TYR A 90 -1.58 -2.68 7.95
N ILE A 91 -1.19 -1.60 8.63
CA ILE A 91 0.03 -1.56 9.46
C ILE A 91 0.01 -2.63 10.54
N LEU A 92 -1.13 -2.83 11.21
CA LEU A 92 -1.24 -3.85 12.26
C LEU A 92 -0.96 -5.25 11.70
N LEU A 93 -1.48 -5.57 10.51
CA LEU A 93 -1.20 -6.83 9.84
C LEU A 93 0.27 -6.93 9.39
N ASP A 94 0.82 -5.85 8.84
CA ASP A 94 2.20 -5.76 8.41
C ASP A 94 3.17 -6.01 9.57
N VAL A 95 2.96 -5.37 10.73
CA VAL A 95 3.78 -5.56 11.93
C VAL A 95 3.74 -7.01 12.40
N ILE A 96 2.55 -7.64 12.39
CA ILE A 96 2.41 -9.05 12.76
C ILE A 96 3.23 -9.94 11.82
N LEU A 97 3.10 -9.74 10.50
CA LEU A 97 3.75 -10.57 9.49
C LEU A 97 5.28 -10.36 9.45
N ILE A 98 5.74 -9.12 9.55
CA ILE A 98 7.18 -8.78 9.58
C ILE A 98 7.84 -9.28 10.88
N THR A 99 7.14 -9.19 12.01
CA THR A 99 7.66 -9.76 13.27
C THR A 99 7.71 -11.28 13.19
N ALA A 100 6.67 -11.91 12.63
CA ALA A 100 6.60 -13.36 12.47
C ALA A 100 7.67 -13.92 11.52
N SER A 101 8.16 -13.13 10.56
CA SER A 101 9.26 -13.52 9.67
C SER A 101 10.66 -13.36 10.29
N GLY A 102 10.76 -12.89 11.54
CA GLY A 102 12.04 -12.79 12.25
C GLY A 102 12.93 -11.61 11.84
N VAL A 103 12.35 -10.55 11.26
CA VAL A 103 13.09 -9.36 10.83
C VAL A 103 13.71 -8.61 12.01
N LYS A 104 14.96 -8.15 11.83
CA LYS A 104 15.61 -7.24 12.76
C LYS A 104 15.07 -5.81 12.60
N TRP A 105 14.19 -5.41 13.50
CA TRP A 105 13.54 -4.09 13.45
C TRP A 105 14.51 -2.89 13.38
N SER A 106 15.70 -2.99 13.99
CA SER A 106 16.71 -1.92 13.94
C SER A 106 17.15 -1.54 12.53
N GLU A 107 17.19 -2.52 11.62
CA GLU A 107 17.60 -2.32 10.22
C GLU A 107 16.43 -1.85 9.35
N PHE A 108 15.19 -2.18 9.75
CA PHE A 108 13.99 -1.98 8.93
C PHE A 108 13.11 -0.81 9.36
N ILE A 109 13.28 -0.27 10.57
CA ILE A 109 12.32 0.69 11.16
C ILE A 109 12.17 1.97 10.32
N LEU A 110 13.27 2.50 9.79
CA LEU A 110 13.24 3.75 9.02
C LEU A 110 12.44 3.57 7.72
N ILE A 111 12.75 2.53 6.94
CA ILE A 111 12.06 2.27 5.68
C ILE A 111 10.61 1.87 5.91
N PHE A 112 10.34 1.14 6.99
CA PHE A 112 8.99 0.81 7.42
C PHE A 112 8.15 2.06 7.73
N VAL A 113 8.70 3.01 8.50
CA VAL A 113 8.02 4.28 8.82
C VAL A 113 7.77 5.09 7.56
N LEU A 114 8.75 5.24 6.68
CA LEU A 114 8.59 5.99 5.43
C LEU A 114 7.54 5.37 4.51
N ALA A 115 7.61 4.05 4.30
CA ALA A 115 6.66 3.33 3.45
C ALA A 115 5.23 3.40 3.99
N ASN A 116 5.06 3.44 5.31
CA ASN A 116 3.74 3.56 5.94
C ASN A 116 3.23 5.00 6.01
N ALA A 117 4.11 5.97 6.22
CA ALA A 117 3.78 7.39 6.08
C ALA A 117 3.26 7.69 4.66
N ALA A 118 3.86 7.10 3.63
CA ALA A 118 3.41 7.22 2.25
C ALA A 118 1.98 6.68 2.04
N LYS A 119 1.61 5.56 2.68
CA LYS A 119 0.25 4.99 2.65
C LYS A 119 -0.77 5.90 3.35
N PHE A 120 -0.41 6.47 4.50
CA PHE A 120 -1.23 7.46 5.19
C PHE A 120 -1.43 8.72 4.35
N LEU A 121 -0.35 9.23 3.77
CA LEU A 121 -0.39 10.40 2.89
C LEU A 121 -1.27 10.12 1.66
N GLY A 122 -1.07 8.99 0.99
CA GLY A 122 -1.88 8.57 -0.14
C GLY A 122 -3.36 8.52 0.22
N SER A 123 -3.71 7.83 1.31
CA SER A 123 -5.09 7.72 1.79
C SER A 123 -5.70 9.08 2.13
N TYR A 124 -4.96 9.96 2.81
CA TYR A 124 -5.41 11.31 3.15
C TYR A 124 -5.64 12.18 1.89
N LEU A 125 -4.69 12.18 0.95
CA LEU A 125 -4.80 12.91 -0.31
C LEU A 125 -5.98 12.39 -1.14
N GLY A 126 -6.19 11.07 -1.21
CA GLY A 126 -7.30 10.45 -1.92
C GLY A 126 -8.66 10.92 -1.38
N TYR A 127 -8.76 11.07 -0.07
CA TYR A 127 -9.94 11.60 0.59
C TYR A 127 -10.13 13.12 0.36
N LYS A 128 -9.04 13.90 0.47
CA LYS A 128 -9.09 15.38 0.45
C LYS A 128 -9.29 15.95 -0.94
N LEU A 129 -8.79 15.29 -1.97
CA LEU A 129 -8.77 15.82 -3.33
C LEU A 129 -10.19 15.87 -3.91
N ASN A 130 -10.85 17.02 -3.81
CA ASN A 130 -12.13 17.27 -4.48
C ASN A 130 -11.89 17.49 -5.99
N LYS A 131 -12.93 17.25 -6.81
CA LYS A 131 -12.86 17.68 -8.21
C LYS A 131 -12.79 19.21 -8.20
N ALA A 132 -11.65 19.79 -8.55
CA ALA A 132 -11.66 21.08 -9.23
C ALA A 132 -12.37 20.84 -10.57
N GLY A 133 -13.48 21.53 -10.83
CA GLY A 133 -14.19 21.44 -12.12
C GLY A 133 -15.36 20.46 -12.16
N ARG A 134 -16.44 20.78 -11.43
CA ARG A 134 -17.74 20.92 -12.08
C ARG A 134 -18.25 22.29 -11.68
N SER A 135 -17.95 23.28 -12.53
CA SER A 135 -18.72 24.51 -12.55
C SER A 135 -20.19 24.10 -12.58
N GLN A 136 -20.93 24.63 -11.63
CA GLN A 136 -22.36 24.75 -11.79
C GLN A 136 -22.59 25.47 -13.12
N THR A 137 -23.19 24.79 -14.08
CA THR A 137 -23.90 25.42 -15.18
C THR A 137 -25.22 24.69 -15.24
N ASN A 138 -26.20 25.34 -14.60
CA ASN A 138 -27.64 25.40 -14.84
C ASN A 138 -28.28 24.23 -15.58
#